data_AF-A0A116LTV4-F1
#
_entry.id   AF-A0A116LTV4-F1
#
_cell.length_a   1.000
_cell.length_b   1.000
_cell.length_c   1.000
_cell.angle_alpha   90.00
_cell.angle_beta   90.00
_cell.angle_gamma   90.00
#
_symmetry.space_group_name_H-M   'P 1'
#
loop_
_entity.id
_entity.type
_entity.pdbx_description
1 polymer ?
#
loop_
_entity_poly.entity_id
_entity_poly.type
_entity_poly.pdbx_seq_one_letter_code
_entity_poly.pdbx_strand_id
1 'polypeptide(L)'
;MIQPIMKDIFFLQQKSEPATQADLQVGQDLQDTLAANAHACVGMAANMIGIKKRIIIVNMGFTNLVMYNPVLISKVKPYQTEEGCLSLEGIRPTTRYQEIEVEFFDASWKKQSLKLTDFQAQIVQHELDHLEGIII
;
A
#
# COMPACT_ATOMS: atom_id res chain seq x y z
N MET A 1 5.50 8.58 13.71
CA MET A 1 4.46 8.73 14.75
C MET A 1 3.28 7.85 14.38
N ILE A 2 2.56 7.26 15.35
CA ILE A 2 1.32 6.51 15.06
C ILE A 2 0.24 7.51 14.62
N GLN A 3 -0.30 7.33 13.42
CA GLN A 3 -1.32 8.20 12.84
C GLN A 3 -2.73 7.59 12.94
N PRO A 4 -3.79 8.41 13.03
CA PRO A 4 -5.16 7.92 12.97
C PRO A 4 -5.50 7.36 11.59
N ILE A 5 -6.36 6.33 11.55
CA ILE A 5 -6.81 5.73 10.30
C ILE A 5 -7.89 6.60 9.67
N MET A 6 -7.66 7.03 8.42
CA MET A 6 -8.60 7.78 7.60
C MET A 6 -9.76 6.90 7.17
N LYS A 7 -10.99 7.37 7.44
CA LYS A 7 -12.26 6.70 7.11
C LYS A 7 -13.11 7.47 6.09
N ASP A 8 -12.70 8.69 5.73
CA ASP A 8 -13.43 9.52 4.77
C ASP A 8 -13.29 8.96 3.34
N ILE A 9 -14.39 8.42 2.81
CA ILE A 9 -14.44 7.84 1.47
C ILE A 9 -14.12 8.88 0.39
N PHE A 10 -14.59 10.13 0.54
CA PHE A 10 -14.33 11.18 -0.44
C PHE A 10 -12.84 11.53 -0.50
N PHE A 11 -12.15 11.46 0.64
CA PHE A 11 -10.70 11.61 0.67
C PHE A 11 -9.99 10.41 0.04
N LEU A 12 -10.38 9.19 0.43
CA LEU A 12 -9.73 7.95 -0.03
C LEU A 12 -9.90 7.70 -1.53
N GLN A 13 -10.94 8.26 -2.16
CA GLN A 13 -11.18 8.18 -3.60
C GLN A 13 -10.37 9.18 -4.43
N GLN A 14 -9.52 10.00 -3.79
CA GLN A 14 -8.65 10.94 -4.50
C GLN A 14 -7.31 10.30 -4.85
N LYS A 15 -6.83 10.57 -6.07
CA LYS A 15 -5.50 10.16 -6.50
C LYS A 15 -4.41 10.80 -5.64
N SER A 16 -3.42 9.99 -5.31
CA SER A 16 -2.24 10.40 -4.57
C SER A 16 -1.19 11.05 -5.48
N GLU A 17 -0.51 12.07 -4.96
CA GLU A 17 0.53 12.81 -5.66
C GLU A 17 1.90 12.12 -5.54
N PRO A 18 2.81 12.30 -6.51
CA PRO A 18 4.17 11.83 -6.38
C PRO A 18 4.84 12.30 -5.08
N ALA A 19 5.50 11.36 -4.41
CA ALA A 19 6.35 11.63 -3.27
C ALA A 19 7.72 12.13 -3.72
N THR A 20 8.37 12.88 -2.84
CA THR A 20 9.72 13.42 -2.96
C THR A 20 10.53 13.01 -1.74
N GLN A 21 11.83 13.32 -1.72
CA GLN A 21 12.68 13.10 -0.54
C GLN A 21 12.21 13.87 0.70
N ALA A 22 11.42 14.94 0.54
CA ALA A 22 10.83 15.66 1.67
C ALA A 22 9.75 14.83 2.39
N ASP A 23 9.21 13.79 1.74
CA ASP A 23 8.12 12.97 2.25
C ASP A 23 8.61 11.69 2.99
N LEU A 24 9.92 11.55 3.24
CA LEU A 24 10.48 10.37 3.92
C LEU A 24 9.84 10.11 5.30
N GLN A 25 9.46 11.17 6.01
CA GLN A 25 8.78 11.05 7.30
C GLN A 25 7.44 10.30 7.20
N VAL A 26 6.74 10.42 6.06
CA VAL A 26 5.47 9.70 5.82
C VAL A 26 5.69 8.20 5.80
N GLY A 27 6.81 7.74 5.23
CA GLY A 27 7.18 6.33 5.26
C GLY A 27 7.49 5.82 6.68
N GLN A 28 8.03 6.67 7.56
CA GLN A 28 8.21 6.32 8.97
C GLN A 28 6.87 6.29 9.73
N ASP A 29 5.98 7.24 9.46
CA ASP A 29 4.65 7.25 10.07
C ASP A 29 3.82 6.02 9.67
N LEU A 30 3.93 5.59 8.42
CA LEU A 30 3.36 4.33 7.95
C LEU A 30 3.96 3.12 8.68
N GLN A 31 5.27 3.08 8.92
CA GLN A 31 5.91 2.01 9.69
C GLN A 31 5.38 1.92 11.12
N ASP A 32 5.34 3.06 11.82
CA ASP A 32 4.87 3.11 13.20
C ASP A 32 3.38 2.71 13.29
N THR A 33 2.57 3.18 12.34
CA THR A 33 1.13 2.91 12.32
C THR A 33 0.84 1.46 11.94
N LEU A 34 1.55 0.88 10.97
CA LEU A 34 1.42 -0.53 10.62
C LEU A 34 1.84 -1.41 11.82
N ALA A 35 2.94 -1.08 12.49
CA ALA A 35 3.40 -1.82 13.66
C ALA A 35 2.35 -1.82 14.79
N ALA A 36 1.71 -0.68 15.05
CA ALA A 36 0.62 -0.57 16.04
C ALA A 36 -0.63 -1.40 15.66
N ASN A 37 -0.84 -1.67 14.37
CA ASN A 37 -1.99 -2.40 13.84
C ASN A 37 -1.64 -3.80 13.30
N ALA A 38 -0.45 -4.32 13.59
CA ALA A 38 0.09 -5.55 12.98
C ALA A 38 -0.75 -6.81 13.26
N HIS A 39 -1.65 -6.77 14.25
CA HIS A 39 -2.56 -7.86 14.56
C HIS A 39 -3.73 -8.00 13.57
N ALA A 40 -4.02 -6.95 12.79
CA ALA A 40 -5.17 -6.90 11.88
C ALA A 40 -4.85 -6.32 10.49
N CYS A 41 -3.59 -5.93 10.26
CA CYS A 41 -3.19 -5.20 9.06
C CYS A 41 -1.80 -5.64 8.59
N VAL A 42 -1.66 -5.81 7.27
CA VAL A 42 -0.45 -6.29 6.61
C VAL A 42 0.07 -5.33 5.54
N GLY A 43 -0.65 -4.26 5.25
CA GLY A 43 -0.30 -3.23 4.26
C GLY A 43 -1.06 -1.94 4.53
N MET A 44 -0.44 -0.81 4.20
CA MET A 44 -1.06 0.51 4.28
C MET A 44 -0.54 1.46 3.21
N ALA A 45 -1.40 2.33 2.71
CA ALA A 45 -1.07 3.46 1.86
C ALA A 45 -1.14 4.78 2.63
N ALA A 46 -0.36 5.79 2.22
CA ALA A 46 -0.30 7.08 2.91
C ALA A 46 -1.67 7.80 3.00
N ASN A 47 -2.56 7.61 2.04
CA ASN A 47 -3.90 8.21 2.10
C ASN A 47 -4.74 7.60 3.24
N MET A 48 -4.45 6.38 3.69
CA MET A 48 -5.08 5.76 4.86
C MET A 48 -4.66 6.42 6.18
N ILE A 49 -3.62 7.25 6.18
CA ILE A 49 -3.22 8.11 7.30
C ILE A 49 -3.44 9.60 7.00
N GLY A 50 -4.27 9.91 6.01
CA GLY A 50 -4.66 11.28 5.66
C GLY A 50 -3.66 12.04 4.79
N ILE A 51 -2.69 11.36 4.17
CA ILE A 51 -1.63 11.99 3.37
C ILE A 51 -1.71 11.50 1.92
N LYS A 52 -2.00 12.39 0.96
CA LYS A 52 -2.13 12.05 -0.47
C LYS A 52 -0.78 11.97 -1.19
N LYS A 53 0.13 11.12 -0.70
CA LYS A 53 1.41 10.85 -1.36
C LYS A 53 1.49 9.39 -1.81
N ARG A 54 2.16 9.15 -2.94
CA ARG A 54 2.38 7.81 -3.49
C ARG A 54 3.40 7.05 -2.66
N ILE A 55 3.02 6.62 -1.47
CA ILE A 55 3.86 5.90 -0.53
C ILE A 55 3.01 4.79 0.08
N ILE A 56 3.55 3.58 0.05
CA ILE A 56 2.92 2.41 0.66
C ILE A 56 3.91 1.71 1.57
N ILE A 57 3.39 0.95 2.52
CA ILE A 57 4.14 0.00 3.32
C ILE A 57 3.47 -1.37 3.26
N VAL A 58 4.27 -2.42 3.14
CA VAL A 58 3.78 -3.80 3.15
C VAL A 58 4.62 -4.66 4.08
N ASN A 59 3.95 -5.50 4.86
CA ASN A 59 4.59 -6.52 5.69
C ASN A 59 4.98 -7.73 4.82
N MET A 60 6.29 -7.99 4.73
CA MET A 60 6.86 -9.09 3.94
C MET A 60 7.17 -10.33 4.80
N GLY A 61 6.57 -10.44 5.99
CA GLY A 61 6.81 -11.50 6.97
C GLY A 61 7.92 -11.16 7.94
N PHE A 62 9.17 -11.10 7.46
CA PHE A 62 10.35 -10.84 8.31
C PHE A 62 10.67 -9.34 8.48
N THR A 63 10.19 -8.52 7.54
CA THR A 63 10.45 -7.07 7.53
C THR A 63 9.29 -6.34 6.87
N ASN A 64 9.10 -5.09 7.25
CA ASN A 64 8.23 -4.19 6.50
C ASN A 64 9.03 -3.52 5.39
N LEU A 65 8.40 -3.34 4.23
CA LEU A 65 8.97 -2.69 3.08
C LEU A 65 8.17 -1.43 2.75
N VAL A 66 8.82 -0.27 2.81
CA VAL A 66 8.25 0.99 2.34
C VAL A 66 8.63 1.19 0.88
N MET A 67 7.65 1.51 0.05
CA MET A 67 7.83 1.80 -1.36
C MET A 67 7.38 3.23 -1.67
N TYR A 68 8.29 4.04 -2.18
CA TYR A 68 7.99 5.41 -2.64
C TYR A 68 7.77 5.42 -4.15
N ASN A 69 6.73 6.11 -4.60
CA ASN A 69 6.28 6.16 -5.99
C ASN A 69 6.22 4.76 -6.67
N PRO A 70 5.58 3.75 -6.05
CA PRO A 70 5.51 2.43 -6.66
C PRO A 70 4.66 2.46 -7.93
N VAL A 71 5.09 1.67 -8.92
CA VAL A 71 4.45 1.49 -10.22
C VAL A 71 4.39 0.00 -10.55
N LEU A 72 3.19 -0.49 -10.88
CA LEU A 72 2.98 -1.84 -11.36
C LEU A 72 3.46 -1.98 -12.80
N ILE A 73 4.48 -2.80 -13.02
CA ILE A 73 5.10 -3.03 -14.34
C ILE A 73 4.43 -4.20 -15.05
N SER A 74 4.16 -5.28 -14.34
CA SER A 74 3.49 -6.46 -14.91
C SER A 74 2.62 -7.16 -13.88
N LYS A 75 1.60 -7.88 -14.37
CA LYS A 75 0.67 -8.68 -13.57
C LYS A 75 0.14 -9.85 -14.39
N VAL A 76 0.16 -11.06 -13.85
CA VAL A 76 -0.30 -12.28 -14.53
C VAL A 76 -1.06 -13.21 -13.58
N LYS A 77 -1.77 -14.20 -14.13
CA LYS A 77 -2.58 -15.19 -13.40
C LYS A 77 -3.67 -14.54 -12.51
N PRO A 78 -4.75 -14.03 -13.12
CA PRO A 78 -5.85 -13.44 -12.35
C PRO A 78 -6.59 -14.51 -11.52
N TYR A 79 -7.01 -14.15 -10.32
CA TYR A 79 -7.81 -14.99 -9.43
C TYR A 79 -8.80 -14.14 -8.62
N GLN A 80 -9.89 -14.76 -8.18
CA GLN A 80 -10.85 -14.13 -7.26
C GLN A 80 -10.39 -14.34 -5.82
N THR A 81 -10.51 -13.30 -5.02
CA THR A 81 -10.15 -13.30 -3.60
C THR A 81 -11.08 -12.35 -2.84
N GLU A 82 -10.91 -12.30 -1.53
CA GLU A 82 -11.62 -11.39 -0.65
C GLU A 82 -10.62 -10.56 0.14
N GLU A 83 -10.93 -9.28 0.35
CA GLU A 83 -10.07 -8.32 1.04
C GLU A 83 -10.85 -7.53 2.10
N GLY A 84 -10.16 -7.19 3.18
CA GLY A 84 -10.58 -6.16 4.13
C GLY A 84 -9.58 -5.00 4.10
N CYS A 85 -10.01 -3.82 4.56
CA CYS A 85 -9.17 -2.63 4.62
C CYS A 85 -9.41 -1.93 5.97
N LEU A 86 -8.34 -1.48 6.64
CA LEU A 86 -8.49 -0.74 7.90
C LEU A 86 -9.32 0.53 7.73
N SER A 87 -9.42 1.09 6.53
CA SER A 87 -10.24 2.28 6.26
C SER A 87 -11.73 1.98 6.03
N LEU A 88 -12.10 0.72 5.82
CA LEU A 88 -13.48 0.33 5.48
C LEU A 88 -14.02 -0.73 6.45
N GLU A 89 -15.33 -0.87 6.50
CA GLU A 89 -15.96 -1.97 7.24
C GLU A 89 -16.23 -3.16 6.31
N GLY A 90 -16.08 -4.37 6.86
CA GLY A 90 -16.36 -5.63 6.19
C GLY A 90 -15.29 -6.12 5.22
N ILE A 91 -15.62 -7.21 4.53
CA ILE A 91 -14.79 -7.88 3.54
C ILE A 91 -15.53 -7.80 2.20
N ARG A 92 -14.80 -7.60 1.10
CA ARG A 92 -15.37 -7.50 -0.25
C ARG A 92 -14.61 -8.41 -1.23
N PRO A 93 -15.31 -9.03 -2.21
CA PRO A 93 -14.66 -9.80 -3.26
C PRO A 93 -13.95 -8.87 -4.25
N THR A 94 -12.79 -9.29 -4.74
CA THR A 94 -12.02 -8.57 -5.75
C THR A 94 -11.20 -9.52 -6.63
N THR A 95 -10.70 -9.00 -7.76
CA THR A 95 -9.82 -9.73 -8.67
C THR A 95 -8.38 -9.26 -8.50
N ARG A 96 -7.48 -10.19 -8.25
CA ARG A 96 -6.05 -9.93 -8.07
C ARG A 96 -5.22 -10.82 -8.97
N TYR A 97 -3.94 -10.52 -9.11
CA TYR A 97 -3.00 -11.26 -9.94
C TYR A 97 -2.00 -11.98 -9.04
N GLN A 98 -1.80 -13.28 -9.25
CA GLN A 98 -0.92 -14.10 -8.39
C GLN A 98 0.55 -13.71 -8.53
N GLU A 99 0.96 -13.10 -9.63
CA GLU A 99 2.34 -12.67 -9.83
C GLU A 99 2.35 -11.24 -10.36
N ILE A 100 3.16 -10.38 -9.74
CA ILE A 100 3.34 -9.00 -10.16
C ILE A 100 4.81 -8.61 -10.15
N GLU A 101 5.14 -7.58 -10.93
CA GLU A 101 6.42 -6.86 -10.85
C GLU A 101 6.15 -5.38 -10.57
N VAL A 102 6.83 -4.82 -9.58
CA VAL A 102 6.67 -3.43 -9.15
C VAL A 102 8.02 -2.74 -9.13
N GLU A 103 8.08 -1.54 -9.70
CA GLU A 103 9.21 -0.63 -9.55
C GLU A 103 8.87 0.45 -8.54
N PHE A 104 9.83 0.84 -7.71
CA PHE A 104 9.66 1.88 -6.69
C PHE A 104 11.01 2.50 -6.29
N PHE A 105 10.99 3.55 -5.48
CA PHE A 105 12.15 4.08 -4.79
C PHE A 105 12.16 3.62 -3.34
N ASP A 106 13.33 3.23 -2.83
CA ASP A 106 13.54 2.97 -1.41
C ASP A 106 13.75 4.26 -0.59
N ALA A 107 13.95 4.12 0.72
CA ALA A 107 14.21 5.25 1.62
C ALA A 107 15.51 6.03 1.31
N SER A 108 16.45 5.43 0.58
CA SER A 108 17.64 6.10 0.06
C SER A 108 17.41 6.74 -1.32
N TRP A 109 16.17 6.75 -1.79
CA TRP A 109 15.76 7.24 -3.10
C TRP A 109 16.42 6.51 -4.28
N LYS A 110 16.80 5.24 -4.07
CA LYS A 110 17.33 4.38 -5.13
C LYS A 110 16.20 3.57 -5.75
N LYS A 111 16.20 3.49 -7.08
CA LYS A 111 15.22 2.70 -7.83
C LYS A 111 15.43 1.21 -7.56
N GLN A 112 14.34 0.51 -7.29
CA GLN A 112 14.26 -0.94 -7.06
C GLN A 112 13.22 -1.54 -8.01
N SER A 113 13.40 -2.81 -8.37
CA SER A 113 12.37 -3.65 -8.99
C SER A 113 12.19 -4.90 -8.14
N LEU A 114 10.94 -5.28 -7.89
CA LEU A 114 10.59 -6.42 -7.06
C LEU A 114 9.48 -7.23 -7.70
N LYS A 115 9.72 -8.54 -7.81
CA LYS A 115 8.71 -9.53 -8.20
C LYS A 115 8.09 -10.11 -6.95
N LEU A 116 6.77 -10.17 -6.93
CA LEU A 116 5.98 -10.65 -5.80
C LEU A 116 4.98 -11.68 -6.28
N THR A 117 4.70 -12.64 -5.41
CA THR A 117 3.71 -13.68 -5.67
C THR A 117 2.69 -13.78 -4.55
N ASP A 118 1.57 -14.43 -4.86
CA ASP A 118 0.54 -14.87 -3.93
C ASP A 118 0.04 -13.73 -3.03
N PHE A 119 0.08 -13.92 -1.71
CA PHE A 119 -0.46 -12.97 -0.77
C PHE A 119 0.29 -11.63 -0.74
N GLN A 120 1.61 -11.63 -0.94
CA GLN A 120 2.37 -10.37 -1.01
C GLN A 120 2.02 -9.57 -2.27
N ALA A 121 1.81 -10.26 -3.39
CA ALA A 121 1.31 -9.64 -4.60
C ALA A 121 -0.08 -9.03 -4.37
N GLN A 122 -0.97 -9.74 -3.68
CA GLN A 122 -2.30 -9.26 -3.33
C GLN A 122 -2.25 -7.95 -2.53
N ILE A 123 -1.45 -7.92 -1.45
CA ILE A 123 -1.35 -6.75 -0.59
C ILE A 123 -0.83 -5.54 -1.37
N VAL A 124 0.26 -5.70 -2.14
CA VAL A 124 0.81 -4.58 -2.92
C VAL A 124 -0.18 -4.05 -3.94
N GLN A 125 -0.95 -4.92 -4.60
CA GLN A 125 -2.01 -4.47 -5.52
C GLN A 125 -3.10 -3.66 -4.80
N HIS A 126 -3.50 -4.08 -3.60
CA HIS A 126 -4.44 -3.32 -2.76
C HIS A 126 -3.91 -1.93 -2.41
N GLU A 127 -2.67 -1.84 -1.93
CA GLU A 127 -2.10 -0.54 -1.56
C GLU A 127 -1.86 0.37 -2.78
N LEU A 128 -1.59 -0.21 -3.96
CA LEU A 128 -1.51 0.53 -5.22
C LEU A 128 -2.86 1.10 -5.66
N ASP A 129 -3.95 0.35 -5.49
CA ASP A 129 -5.31 0.86 -5.77
C ASP A 129 -5.61 2.09 -4.92
N HIS A 130 -5.24 2.06 -3.63
CA HIS A 130 -5.36 3.23 -2.77
C HIS A 130 -4.65 4.47 -3.31
N LEU A 131 -3.48 4.32 -3.95
CA LEU A 131 -2.77 5.45 -4.57
C LEU A 131 -3.54 6.03 -5.76
N GLU A 132 -4.35 5.23 -6.43
CA GLU A 132 -5.18 5.64 -7.56
C GLU A 132 -6.58 6.13 -7.13
N GLY A 133 -6.86 6.17 -5.83
CA GLY A 133 -8.19 6.50 -5.32
C GLY A 133 -9.21 5.39 -5.52
N ILE A 134 -8.74 4.15 -5.70
CA ILE A 134 -9.58 2.97 -5.84
C ILE A 134 -9.61 2.28 -4.48
N ILE A 135 -10.82 2.02 -3.98
CA ILE A 135 -11.05 1.30 -2.74
C ILE A 135 -11.86 0.04 -3.05
N ILE A 136 -11.65 -1.03 -2.28
CA ILE A 136 -12.36 -2.30 -2.43
C ILE A 136 -13.86 -2.21 -2.16
#